data_AF-A0A498QAA5-F1
#
_entry.id   AF-A0A498QAA5-F1
#
_cell.length_a   1.000
_cell.length_b   1.000
_cell.length_c   1.000
_cell.angle_alpha   90.00
_cell.angle_beta   90.00
_cell.angle_gamma   90.00
#
_symmetry.space_group_name_H-M   'P 1'
#
loop_
_entity.id
_entity.type
_entity.pdbx_description
1 polymer ?
#
loop_
_entity_poly.entity_id
_entity_poly.type
_entity_poly.pdbx_seq_one_letter_code
_entity_poly.pdbx_strand_id
1 'polypeptide(L)'
;MFGPAVGAEHAGILNGSGGSGGAGGAAGLSPLTNGGAGGAGGRAGLIGDGGDGGAGADGHGGAGGDGGTGGNAVWIGDGGNGGNGGTGTPPGEAGTGGKGGQLLGQDGNIGRQ
;
A
#
# COMPACT_ATOMS: atom_id res chain seq x y z
N MET A 1 20.91 -3.65 9.39
CA MET A 1 20.93 -3.21 7.97
C MET A 1 19.48 -3.23 7.50
N PHE A 2 18.78 -2.10 7.62
CA PHE A 2 17.41 -1.98 7.12
C PHE A 2 17.51 -1.80 5.60
N GLY A 3 16.96 -2.75 4.85
CA GLY A 3 16.93 -2.66 3.39
C GLY A 3 16.00 -1.52 2.94
N PRO A 4 16.28 -0.85 1.82
CA PRO A 4 15.37 0.15 1.27
C PRO A 4 14.02 -0.50 0.96
N ALA A 5 12.93 0.20 1.29
CA ALA A 5 11.60 -0.17 0.81
C ALA A 5 11.65 -0.24 -0.72
N VAL A 6 11.37 -1.40 -1.30
CA VAL A 6 11.21 -1.56 -2.74
C VAL A 6 9.93 -0.78 -3.10
N GLY A 7 10.10 0.38 -3.74
CA GLY A 7 8.98 1.20 -4.20
C GLY A 7 8.19 0.45 -5.28
N ALA A 8 6.87 0.63 -5.29
CA ALA A 8 6.00 -0.01 -6.28
C ALA A 8 6.40 0.38 -7.71
N GLU A 9 6.52 -0.64 -8.56
CA GLU A 9 6.86 -0.45 -9.97
C GLU A 9 5.64 0.07 -10.75
N HIS A 10 5.85 1.10 -11.57
CA HIS A 10 4.83 1.61 -12.47
C HIS A 10 4.64 0.65 -13.65
N ALA A 11 3.38 0.42 -14.02
CA ALA A 11 3.02 -0.38 -15.18
C ALA A 11 3.61 0.15 -16.51
N GLY A 12 3.71 -0.73 -17.51
CA GLY A 12 3.90 -0.32 -18.89
C GLY A 12 2.75 0.59 -19.38
N ILE A 13 3.06 1.62 -20.17
CA ILE A 13 2.12 2.73 -20.48
C ILE A 13 0.80 2.26 -21.11
N LEU A 14 0.82 1.23 -21.97
CA LEU A 14 -0.36 0.81 -22.74
C LEU A 14 -1.18 -0.28 -22.06
N ASN A 15 -0.53 -1.36 -21.63
CA ASN A 15 -1.15 -2.47 -20.92
C ASN A 15 -0.22 -2.88 -19.78
N GLY A 16 -0.71 -2.82 -18.55
CA GLY A 16 0.00 -3.29 -17.38
C GLY A 16 -0.70 -2.87 -16.09
N SER A 17 -0.73 -3.78 -15.13
CA SER A 17 -1.15 -3.47 -13.77
C SER A 17 0.00 -2.83 -12.99
N GLY A 18 -0.32 -1.96 -12.05
CA GLY A 18 0.66 -1.37 -11.15
C GLY A 18 1.22 -2.41 -10.18
N GLY A 19 2.49 -2.27 -9.80
CA GLY A 19 3.12 -3.15 -8.81
C GLY A 19 2.56 -2.93 -7.40
N SER A 20 2.50 -3.97 -6.58
CA SER A 20 2.12 -3.82 -5.17
C SER A 20 3.15 -3.01 -4.39
N GLY A 21 2.69 -2.24 -3.39
CA GLY A 21 3.55 -1.60 -2.42
C GLY A 21 4.23 -2.59 -1.48
N GLY A 22 5.49 -2.33 -1.15
CA GLY A 22 6.23 -3.16 -0.18
C GLY A 22 5.66 -3.07 1.23
N ALA A 23 5.73 -4.14 2.01
CA ALA A 23 5.35 -4.11 3.41
C ALA A 23 6.28 -3.18 4.22
N GLY A 24 5.75 -2.62 5.30
CA GLY A 24 6.50 -1.79 6.22
C GLY A 24 7.62 -2.56 6.91
N GLY A 25 8.72 -1.87 7.20
CA GLY A 25 9.84 -2.46 7.93
C GLY A 25 9.44 -2.81 9.36
N ALA A 26 9.78 -4.02 9.82
CA ALA A 26 9.52 -4.43 11.19
C ALA A 26 10.16 -3.49 12.22
N ALA A 27 9.45 -3.26 13.33
CA ALA A 27 10.00 -2.53 14.46
C ALA A 27 11.27 -3.21 15.00
N GLY A 28 12.16 -2.40 15.58
CA GLY A 28 13.36 -2.89 16.24
C GLY A 28 13.03 -3.66 17.53
N LEU A 29 13.99 -4.43 18.06
CA LEU A 29 13.80 -5.17 19.31
C LEU A 29 13.80 -4.27 20.57
N SER A 30 14.07 -2.98 20.41
CA SER A 30 14.06 -2.03 21.53
C SER A 30 12.62 -1.67 21.90
N PRO A 31 12.32 -1.52 23.21
CA PRO A 31 11.03 -1.00 23.65
C PRO A 31 10.72 0.37 23.03
N LEU A 32 9.43 0.58 22.76
CA LEU A 32 8.85 1.82 22.23
C LEU A 32 9.30 2.16 20.80
N THR A 33 9.63 1.16 19.99
CA THR A 33 9.94 1.38 18.57
C THR A 33 8.69 1.28 17.71
N ASN A 34 8.54 2.19 16.76
CA ASN A 34 7.42 2.20 15.82
C ASN A 34 7.62 1.18 14.71
N GLY A 35 6.50 0.66 14.18
CA GLY A 35 6.50 -0.08 12.93
C GLY A 35 6.71 0.85 11.73
N GLY A 36 7.34 0.33 10.68
CA GLY A 36 7.48 1.05 9.42
C GLY A 36 6.16 1.12 8.66
N ALA A 37 5.94 2.23 7.94
CA ALA A 37 4.78 2.35 7.05
C ALA A 37 4.90 1.44 5.83
N GLY A 38 3.78 0.93 5.35
CA GLY A 38 3.67 0.22 4.08
C GLY A 38 3.84 1.14 2.88
N GLY A 39 4.42 0.63 1.81
CA GLY A 39 4.60 1.35 0.56
C GLY A 39 3.27 1.51 -0.20
N ALA A 40 3.12 2.60 -0.93
CA ALA A 40 1.99 2.76 -1.83
C ALA A 40 2.05 1.76 -2.99
N GLY A 41 0.89 1.33 -3.47
CA GLY A 41 0.74 0.56 -4.70
C GLY A 41 0.93 1.43 -5.95
N GLY A 42 1.42 0.81 -7.01
CA GLY A 42 1.75 1.45 -8.29
C GLY A 42 0.51 1.76 -9.10
N ARG A 43 0.56 2.81 -9.92
CA ARG A 43 -0.50 3.10 -10.89
C ARG A 43 -0.44 2.13 -12.07
N ALA A 44 -1.61 1.79 -12.60
CA ALA A 44 -1.72 1.01 -13.83
C ALA A 44 -1.31 1.81 -15.07
N GLY A 45 -1.17 1.10 -16.19
CA GLY A 45 -1.14 1.66 -17.54
C GLY A 45 -2.55 2.06 -17.99
N LEU A 46 -2.71 2.42 -19.27
CA LEU A 46 -4.03 2.78 -19.83
C LEU A 46 -5.07 1.66 -19.59
N ILE A 47 -4.66 0.41 -19.76
CA ILE A 47 -5.43 -0.78 -19.38
C ILE A 47 -4.63 -1.56 -18.32
N GLY A 48 -5.26 -1.85 -17.20
CA GLY A 48 -4.68 -2.60 -16.09
C GLY A 48 -5.19 -2.11 -14.74
N ASP A 49 -4.97 -2.94 -13.73
CA ASP A 49 -5.40 -2.66 -12.36
C ASP A 49 -4.33 -1.89 -11.60
N GLY A 50 -4.75 -1.04 -10.66
CA GLY A 50 -3.82 -0.44 -9.71
C GLY A 50 -3.24 -1.49 -8.77
N GLY A 51 -1.99 -1.30 -8.35
CA GLY A 51 -1.35 -2.21 -7.39
C GLY A 51 -1.88 -2.01 -5.97
N ASP A 52 -1.96 -3.07 -5.18
CA ASP A 52 -2.34 -2.94 -3.76
C ASP A 52 -1.28 -2.18 -2.95
N GLY A 53 -1.70 -1.41 -1.95
CA GLY A 53 -0.81 -0.82 -0.96
C GLY A 53 -0.25 -1.87 0.00
N GLY A 54 1.00 -1.70 0.43
CA GLY A 54 1.65 -2.58 1.39
C GLY A 54 1.10 -2.40 2.79
N ALA A 55 1.07 -3.47 3.59
CA ALA A 55 0.71 -3.36 5.00
C ALA A 55 1.78 -2.59 5.81
N GLY A 56 1.34 -1.79 6.76
CA GLY A 56 2.22 -1.24 7.79
C GLY A 56 2.66 -2.31 8.78
N ALA A 57 3.83 -2.13 9.37
CA ALA A 57 4.39 -3.09 10.34
C ALA A 57 3.88 -2.81 11.75
N ASP A 58 3.86 -3.84 12.59
CA ASP A 58 3.56 -3.67 14.01
C ASP A 58 4.66 -2.87 14.73
N GLY A 59 4.25 -2.03 15.69
CA GLY A 59 5.15 -1.38 16.64
C GLY A 59 5.58 -2.32 17.77
N HIS A 60 6.80 -2.16 18.26
CA HIS A 60 7.30 -2.88 19.44
C HIS A 60 7.20 -1.99 20.69
N GLY A 61 5.98 -1.86 21.19
CA GLY A 61 5.61 -0.91 22.26
C GLY A 61 5.46 0.53 21.80
N GLY A 62 5.85 0.86 20.56
CA GLY A 62 5.56 2.13 19.90
C GLY A 62 4.27 2.08 19.09
N ALA A 63 4.07 3.08 18.22
CA ALA A 63 2.92 3.08 17.30
C ALA A 63 3.10 2.03 16.19
N GLY A 64 1.97 1.54 15.66
CA GLY A 64 1.98 0.77 14.43
C GLY A 64 2.33 1.65 13.23
N GLY A 65 2.88 1.04 12.17
CA GLY A 65 3.09 1.72 10.90
C GLY A 65 1.81 1.81 10.10
N ASP A 66 1.62 2.90 9.37
CA ASP A 66 0.44 3.05 8.51
C ASP A 66 0.48 2.10 7.31
N GLY A 67 -0.68 1.68 6.83
CA GLY A 67 -0.82 0.96 5.57
C GLY A 67 -0.63 1.89 4.38
N GLY A 68 -0.03 1.37 3.31
CA GLY A 68 0.17 2.12 2.06
C GLY A 68 -1.14 2.28 1.29
N THR A 69 -1.29 3.36 0.54
CA THR A 69 -2.44 3.57 -0.34
C THR A 69 -2.40 2.61 -1.53
N GLY A 70 -3.54 2.10 -1.97
CA GLY A 70 -3.67 1.40 -3.25
C GLY A 70 -3.42 2.32 -4.44
N GLY A 71 -2.89 1.75 -5.52
CA GLY A 71 -2.65 2.42 -6.78
C GLY A 71 -3.93 2.60 -7.59
N ASN A 72 -3.97 3.61 -8.45
CA ASN A 72 -5.14 3.85 -9.31
C ASN A 72 -4.99 3.09 -10.64
N ALA A 73 -6.13 2.64 -11.16
CA ALA A 73 -6.28 2.34 -12.58
C ALA A 73 -6.46 3.63 -13.41
N VAL A 74 -6.48 3.50 -14.74
CA VAL A 74 -6.59 4.64 -15.67
C VAL A 74 -7.88 4.61 -16.49
N TRP A 75 -7.98 3.80 -17.54
CA TRP A 75 -9.22 3.71 -18.35
C TRP A 75 -10.02 2.46 -18.06
N ILE A 76 -9.35 1.32 -18.12
CA ILE A 76 -9.96 0.02 -17.85
C ILE A 76 -9.11 -0.72 -16.84
N GLY A 77 -9.72 -1.11 -15.72
CA GLY A 77 -9.11 -1.86 -14.63
C GLY A 77 -9.56 -1.35 -13.27
N ASP A 78 -9.42 -2.18 -12.25
CA ASP A 78 -9.81 -1.86 -10.88
C ASP A 78 -8.70 -1.10 -10.15
N GLY A 79 -9.07 -0.24 -9.19
CA GLY A 79 -8.11 0.35 -8.27
C GLY A 79 -7.56 -0.68 -7.30
N GLY A 80 -6.28 -0.55 -6.92
CA GLY A 80 -5.67 -1.40 -5.92
C GLY A 80 -6.23 -1.14 -4.52
N ASN A 81 -6.26 -2.14 -3.67
CA ASN A 81 -6.71 -2.00 -2.28
C ASN A 81 -5.65 -1.26 -1.46
N GLY A 82 -6.08 -0.56 -0.41
CA GLY A 82 -5.16 -0.02 0.59
C GLY A 82 -4.58 -1.12 1.49
N GLY A 83 -3.36 -0.91 1.96
CA GLY A 83 -2.70 -1.78 2.91
C GLY A 83 -3.28 -1.64 4.32
N ASN A 84 -3.19 -2.70 5.11
CA ASN A 84 -3.62 -2.65 6.51
C ASN A 84 -2.67 -1.80 7.35
N GLY A 85 -3.18 -1.13 8.38
CA GLY A 85 -2.37 -0.52 9.42
C GLY A 85 -1.75 -1.57 10.32
N GLY A 86 -0.54 -1.31 10.82
CA GLY A 86 0.12 -2.15 11.81
C GLY A 86 -0.44 -1.94 13.21
N THR A 87 -0.33 -2.94 14.08
CA THR A 87 -0.75 -2.83 15.48
C THR A 87 0.26 -2.00 16.28
N GLY A 88 -0.20 -1.33 17.34
CA GLY A 88 0.63 -0.55 18.24
C GLY A 88 -0.18 0.40 19.12
N THR A 89 0.51 1.31 19.80
CA THR A 89 -0.13 2.33 20.66
C THR A 89 0.38 3.73 20.30
N PRO A 90 -0.36 4.47 19.45
CA PRO A 90 -1.59 4.09 18.75
C PRO A 90 -1.35 3.09 17.59
N PRO A 91 -2.39 2.39 17.11
CA PRO A 91 -2.32 1.62 15.86
C PRO A 91 -2.03 2.53 14.66
N GLY A 92 -1.43 1.95 13.62
CA GLY A 92 -1.26 2.63 12.33
C GLY A 92 -2.59 2.79 11.60
N GLU A 93 -2.68 3.83 10.78
CA GLU A 93 -3.86 4.08 9.94
C GLU A 93 -3.92 3.06 8.79
N ALA A 94 -5.14 2.69 8.40
CA ALA A 94 -5.33 1.87 7.21
C ALA A 94 -5.11 2.71 5.93
N GLY A 95 -4.47 2.12 4.93
CA GLY A 95 -4.30 2.75 3.63
C GLY A 95 -5.63 2.89 2.89
N THR A 96 -5.78 3.96 2.12
CA THR A 96 -6.95 4.14 1.25
C THR A 96 -6.86 3.25 0.01
N GLY A 97 -7.98 2.78 -0.52
CA GLY A 97 -8.01 2.15 -1.84
C GLY A 97 -7.79 3.17 -2.97
N GLY A 98 -7.26 2.69 -4.08
CA GLY A 98 -7.08 3.45 -5.31
C GLY A 98 -8.37 3.55 -6.13
N LYS A 99 -8.40 4.46 -7.09
CA LYS A 99 -9.53 4.65 -7.99
C LYS A 99 -9.55 3.63 -9.13
N GLY A 100 -10.75 3.16 -9.48
CA GLY A 100 -11.00 2.35 -10.67
C GLY A 100 -10.86 3.13 -11.97
N GLY A 101 -10.85 2.42 -13.08
CA GLY A 101 -10.72 2.97 -14.42
C GLY A 101 -11.91 3.85 -14.79
N GLN A 102 -11.63 4.95 -15.49
CA GLN A 102 -12.64 5.96 -15.86
C GLN A 102 -13.77 5.41 -16.75
N LEU A 103 -13.48 4.39 -17.58
CA LEU A 103 -14.47 3.76 -18.46
C LEU A 103 -15.04 2.49 -17.84
N LEU A 104 -14.19 1.67 -17.22
CA LEU A 104 -14.60 0.47 -16.52
C LEU A 104 -13.60 0.14 -15.42
N GLY A 105 -14.13 -0.09 -14.22
CA GLY A 105 -13.36 -0.57 -13.08
C GLY A 105 -13.92 -0.05 -11.77
N GLN A 106 -13.70 -0.82 -10.71
CA GLN A 106 -14.13 -0.49 -9.37
C GLN A 106 -13.02 0.19 -8.58
N ASP A 107 -13.41 1.05 -7.64
CA ASP A 107 -12.48 1.56 -6.64
C ASP A 107 -12.00 0.42 -5.74
N GLY A 108 -10.72 0.47 -5.36
CA GLY A 108 -10.13 -0.44 -4.41
C GLY A 108 -10.68 -0.22 -3.00
N ASN A 109 -10.59 -1.26 -2.17
CA ASN A 109 -11.08 -1.20 -0.81
C ASN A 109 -10.10 -0.46 0.10
N ILE A 110 -10.62 0.13 1.17
CA ILE A 110 -9.79 0.60 2.27
C ILE A 110 -9.13 -0.59 2.98
N GLY A 111 -7.90 -0.39 3.44
CA GLY A 111 -7.21 -1.36 4.29
C GLY A 111 -7.93 -1.54 5.62
N ARG A 112 -7.52 -2.56 6.37
CA ARG A 112 -8.02 -2.82 7.71
C ARG A 112 -7.07 -2.31 8.78
N GLN A 113 -7.62 -2.16 9.97
CA GLN A 113 -6.84 -2.15 11.21
C GLN A 113 -6.68 -3.57 11.76
#